data_AF-A0A9W9L1J7-F1
#
_entry.id   AF-A0A9W9L1J7-F1
#
_cell.length_a   1.000
_cell.length_b   1.000
_cell.length_c   1.000
_cell.angle_alpha   90.00
_cell.angle_beta   90.00
_cell.angle_gamma   90.00
#
_symmetry.space_group_name_H-M   'P 1'
#
loop_
_entity.id
_entity.type
_entity.pdbx_description
1 polymer ?
#
loop_
_entity_poly.entity_id
_entity_poly.type
_entity_poly.pdbx_seq_one_letter_code
_entity_poly.pdbx_strand_id
1 'polypeptide(L)'
;MVPLVTTERILAAFEVVPASRRQELELPATLELNGPIAHDQILRLSKYLQVDAEYTATQDTSRSPTILSGLLCGTKVYVPPPPKKPEPSPEYLASKARLLAAEEKAAYQRLLNPSFIPNPNDADRHTATSNESITEDTLTPSLVFNIFISVLVTGFSTYWALTKFTMPNILARIFSSATGPRLDILSEEQATGGASAAVKVLLSLFAALTVAVAESFLYVAYVGKIERARVEERKFKERKTVVGEVQDGGQVENTEEYEEVEIWGKGVNGGVRRRVREKYDKEKEQS
;
A
#
# COMPACT_ATOMS: atom_id res chain seq x y z
N MET A 1 4.41 -26.18 -20.52
CA MET A 1 3.54 -25.91 -21.69
C MET A 1 2.47 -24.92 -21.27
N VAL A 2 2.31 -23.81 -22.00
CA VAL A 2 1.32 -22.77 -21.67
C VAL A 2 -0.04 -23.18 -22.25
N PRO A 3 -1.10 -23.31 -21.43
CA PRO A 3 -2.43 -23.64 -21.93
C PRO A 3 -3.05 -22.42 -22.62
N LEU A 4 -3.82 -22.68 -23.69
CA LEU A 4 -4.61 -21.71 -24.43
C LEU A 4 -6.09 -21.92 -24.13
N VAL A 5 -6.89 -20.88 -24.30
CA VAL A 5 -8.35 -20.92 -24.17
C VAL A 5 -8.93 -21.60 -25.41
N THR A 6 -9.78 -22.60 -25.20
CA THR A 6 -10.54 -23.26 -26.29
C THR A 6 -11.58 -22.30 -26.87
N THR A 7 -11.56 -22.18 -28.20
CA THR A 7 -12.51 -21.35 -28.96
C THR A 7 -13.51 -22.24 -29.70
N GLU A 8 -14.62 -21.67 -30.15
CA GLU A 8 -15.64 -22.38 -30.97
C GLU A 8 -15.04 -23.05 -32.21
N ARG A 9 -14.02 -22.43 -32.83
CA ARG A 9 -13.32 -22.99 -33.99
C ARG A 9 -12.57 -24.28 -33.64
N ILE A 10 -11.94 -24.29 -32.47
CA ILE A 10 -11.22 -25.47 -31.97
C ILE A 10 -12.21 -26.58 -31.60
N LEU A 11 -13.36 -26.23 -31.00
CA LEU A 11 -14.41 -27.19 -30.69
C LEU A 11 -15.02 -27.81 -31.95
N ALA A 12 -15.42 -26.99 -32.93
CA ALA A 12 -15.95 -27.49 -34.20
C ALA A 12 -14.94 -28.42 -34.91
N ALA A 13 -13.67 -28.03 -34.93
CA ALA A 13 -12.61 -28.85 -35.51
C ALA A 13 -12.35 -30.16 -34.74
N PHE A 14 -12.56 -30.15 -33.41
CA PHE A 14 -12.44 -31.34 -32.57
C PHE A 14 -13.62 -32.30 -32.76
N GLU A 15 -14.83 -31.78 -32.95
CA GLU A 15 -16.03 -32.59 -33.20
C GLU A 15 -15.93 -33.40 -34.50
N VAL A 16 -15.29 -32.86 -35.54
CA VAL A 16 -15.04 -33.55 -36.81
C VAL A 16 -14.14 -34.79 -36.63
N VAL A 17 -13.24 -34.78 -35.64
CA VAL A 17 -12.31 -35.91 -35.42
C VAL A 17 -13.01 -37.05 -34.66
N PRO A 18 -13.01 -38.29 -35.16
CA PRO A 18 -13.65 -39.43 -34.49
C PRO A 18 -12.91 -39.83 -33.21
N ALA A 19 -13.65 -40.38 -32.23
CA ALA A 19 -13.14 -40.69 -30.89
C ALA A 19 -11.90 -41.61 -30.87
N SER A 20 -11.81 -42.57 -31.80
CA SER A 20 -10.66 -43.48 -31.91
C SER A 20 -9.35 -42.73 -32.22
N ARG A 21 -9.41 -41.71 -33.09
CA ARG A 21 -8.24 -40.88 -33.44
C ARG A 21 -7.87 -39.88 -32.36
N ARG A 22 -8.83 -39.47 -31.52
CA ARG A 22 -8.56 -38.57 -30.38
C ARG A 22 -7.61 -39.20 -29.37
N GLN A 23 -7.75 -40.51 -29.13
CA GLN A 23 -6.85 -41.26 -28.24
C GLN A 23 -5.44 -41.40 -28.84
N GLU A 24 -5.33 -41.66 -30.14
CA GLU A 24 -4.04 -41.75 -30.84
C GLU A 24 -3.28 -40.41 -30.86
N LEU A 25 -3.99 -39.28 -30.91
CA LEU A 25 -3.41 -37.93 -30.96
C LEU A 25 -3.14 -37.32 -29.56
N GLU A 26 -3.43 -38.07 -28.49
CA GLU A 26 -3.39 -37.62 -27.07
C GLU A 26 -4.23 -36.33 -26.83
N LEU A 27 -5.38 -36.25 -27.49
CA LEU A 27 -6.34 -35.17 -27.27
C LEU A 27 -7.19 -35.48 -26.02
N PRO A 28 -7.65 -34.46 -25.29
CA PRO A 28 -8.50 -34.68 -24.12
C PRO A 28 -9.85 -35.28 -24.55
N ALA A 29 -10.41 -36.18 -23.72
CA ALA A 29 -11.63 -36.92 -24.05
C ALA A 29 -12.86 -36.00 -24.21
N THR A 30 -12.90 -34.91 -23.45
CA THR A 30 -13.95 -33.89 -23.49
C THR A 30 -13.28 -32.51 -23.48
N LEU A 31 -13.60 -31.66 -24.45
CA LEU A 31 -13.20 -30.25 -24.49
C LEU A 31 -14.42 -29.39 -24.19
N GLU A 32 -14.28 -28.51 -23.20
CA GLU A 32 -15.29 -27.51 -22.86
C GLU A 32 -14.95 -26.17 -23.49
N LEU A 33 -15.96 -25.35 -23.78
CA LEU A 33 -15.78 -23.98 -24.26
C LEU A 33 -15.09 -23.13 -23.18
N ASN A 34 -14.06 -22.37 -23.56
CA ASN A 34 -13.17 -21.60 -22.69
C ASN A 34 -12.30 -22.43 -21.70
N GLY A 35 -12.26 -23.75 -21.85
CA GLY A 35 -11.36 -24.62 -21.12
C GLY A 35 -9.89 -24.51 -21.55
N PRO A 36 -8.97 -25.16 -20.81
CA PRO A 36 -7.55 -25.19 -21.15
C PRO A 36 -7.27 -26.25 -22.24
N ILE A 37 -6.57 -25.84 -23.30
CA ILE A 37 -6.00 -26.76 -24.30
C ILE A 37 -4.50 -26.50 -24.46
N ALA A 38 -3.70 -27.57 -24.54
CA ALA A 38 -2.27 -27.41 -24.75
C ALA A 38 -1.98 -27.01 -26.21
N HIS A 39 -0.98 -26.14 -26.42
CA HIS A 39 -0.58 -25.74 -27.77
C HIS A 39 -0.17 -26.94 -28.65
N ASP A 40 0.50 -27.93 -28.08
CA ASP A 40 0.92 -29.17 -28.78
C ASP A 40 -0.27 -29.98 -29.30
N GLN A 41 -1.39 -29.97 -28.58
CA GLN A 41 -2.62 -30.65 -28.98
C GLN A 41 -3.26 -29.96 -30.19
N ILE A 42 -3.27 -28.62 -30.21
CA ILE A 42 -3.74 -27.84 -31.36
C ILE A 42 -2.84 -28.09 -32.58
N LEU A 43 -1.52 -28.21 -32.38
CA LEU A 43 -0.59 -28.53 -33.45
C LEU A 43 -0.89 -29.90 -34.07
N ARG A 44 -1.09 -30.94 -33.24
CA ARG A 44 -1.42 -32.30 -33.72
C ARG A 44 -2.77 -32.33 -34.43
N LEU A 45 -3.77 -31.65 -33.87
CA LEU A 45 -5.09 -31.50 -34.49
C LEU A 45 -4.99 -30.79 -35.85
N SER A 46 -4.20 -29.71 -35.96
CA SER A 46 -3.99 -29.01 -37.23
C SER A 46 -3.31 -29.88 -38.30
N LYS A 47 -2.34 -30.72 -37.90
CA LYS A 47 -1.67 -31.66 -38.82
C LYS A 47 -2.62 -32.75 -39.32
N TYR A 48 -3.48 -33.25 -38.44
CA TYR A 48 -4.49 -34.23 -38.83
C TYR A 48 -5.47 -33.64 -39.85
N LEU A 49 -5.99 -32.44 -39.58
CA LEU A 49 -6.94 -31.76 -40.47
C LEU A 49 -6.35 -31.32 -41.81
N GLN A 50 -5.03 -31.19 -41.91
CA GLN A 50 -4.34 -30.96 -43.19
C GLN A 50 -4.33 -32.21 -44.08
N VAL A 51 -4.32 -33.40 -43.49
CA VAL A 51 -4.30 -34.68 -44.21
C VAL A 51 -5.72 -35.11 -44.59
N ASP A 52 -6.72 -34.66 -43.84
CA ASP A 52 -8.11 -35.03 -44.06
C ASP A 52 -8.71 -34.30 -45.28
N ALA A 53 -9.06 -35.07 -46.33
CA ALA A 53 -9.56 -34.56 -47.60
C ALA A 53 -10.97 -33.95 -47.46
N GLU A 54 -11.77 -34.44 -46.51
CA GLU A 54 -13.14 -33.96 -46.28
C GLU A 54 -13.15 -32.58 -45.62
N TYR A 55 -12.25 -32.35 -44.66
CA TYR A 55 -12.13 -31.05 -43.99
C TYR A 55 -11.57 -29.97 -44.92
N THR A 56 -10.56 -30.32 -45.72
CA THR A 56 -9.95 -29.40 -46.69
C THR A 56 -10.90 -29.02 -47.84
N ALA A 57 -11.85 -29.89 -48.22
CA ALA A 57 -12.86 -29.57 -49.23
C ALA A 57 -13.90 -28.53 -48.75
N THR A 58 -14.09 -28.39 -47.44
CA THR A 58 -15.04 -27.42 -46.85
C THR A 58 -14.43 -26.04 -46.63
N GLN A 59 -13.11 -25.88 -46.74
CA GLN A 59 -12.45 -24.59 -46.62
C GLN A 59 -12.21 -23.94 -47.97
N ASP A 60 -12.68 -22.70 -48.14
CA ASP A 60 -12.40 -21.89 -49.32
C ASP A 60 -10.89 -21.58 -49.42
N THR A 61 -10.21 -22.30 -50.31
CA THR A 61 -8.75 -22.27 -50.52
C THR A 61 -8.24 -20.96 -51.14
N SER A 62 -9.10 -19.97 -51.44
CA SER A 62 -8.72 -18.82 -52.27
C SER A 62 -8.06 -17.66 -51.50
N ARG A 63 -8.10 -17.63 -50.16
CA ARG A 63 -7.51 -16.53 -49.36
C ARG A 63 -7.10 -16.88 -47.92
N SER A 64 -7.10 -18.17 -47.55
CA SER A 64 -7.04 -18.58 -46.14
C SER A 64 -5.61 -18.69 -45.59
N PRO A 65 -5.36 -18.19 -44.37
CA PRO A 65 -4.11 -18.44 -43.65
C PRO A 65 -4.09 -19.92 -43.21
N THR A 66 -2.91 -20.51 -42.93
CA THR A 66 -2.74 -21.95 -42.62
C THR A 66 -3.77 -22.49 -41.61
N ILE A 67 -4.21 -23.75 -41.73
CA ILE A 67 -5.24 -24.36 -40.84
C ILE A 67 -4.96 -24.08 -39.35
N LEU A 68 -3.69 -24.21 -38.94
CA LEU A 68 -3.23 -23.88 -37.60
C LEU A 68 -3.52 -22.42 -37.22
N SER A 69 -3.23 -21.46 -38.09
CA SER A 69 -3.51 -20.05 -37.85
C SER A 69 -5.01 -19.75 -37.73
N GLY A 70 -5.85 -20.49 -38.46
CA GLY A 70 -7.31 -20.42 -38.34
C GLY A 70 -7.81 -20.87 -36.96
N LEU A 71 -7.20 -21.92 -36.40
CA LEU A 71 -7.47 -22.46 -35.07
C LEU A 71 -6.93 -21.57 -33.94
N LEU A 72 -5.75 -20.98 -34.13
CA LEU A 72 -5.12 -20.10 -33.15
C LEU A 72 -5.76 -18.69 -33.12
N CYS A 73 -6.48 -18.30 -34.16
CA CYS A 73 -7.11 -17.00 -34.26
C CYS A 73 -8.12 -16.80 -33.11
N GLY A 74 -7.90 -15.76 -32.29
CA GLY A 74 -8.75 -15.44 -31.14
C GLY A 74 -8.44 -16.25 -29.87
N THR A 75 -7.49 -17.18 -29.90
CA THR A 75 -7.03 -17.87 -28.68
C THR A 75 -6.28 -16.91 -27.77
N LYS A 76 -6.48 -17.06 -26.46
CA LYS A 76 -5.77 -16.31 -25.42
C LYS A 76 -5.07 -17.31 -24.50
N VAL A 77 -4.08 -16.84 -23.76
CA VAL A 77 -3.45 -17.66 -22.70
C VAL A 77 -4.52 -17.96 -21.65
N TYR A 78 -4.69 -19.24 -21.32
CA TYR A 78 -5.62 -19.67 -20.28
C TYR A 78 -5.05 -19.30 -18.92
N VAL A 79 -5.78 -18.43 -18.22
CA VAL A 79 -5.52 -18.08 -16.82
C VAL A 79 -6.59 -18.78 -15.99
N PRO A 80 -6.24 -19.68 -15.08
CA PRO A 80 -7.23 -20.37 -14.27
C PRO A 80 -8.04 -19.35 -13.46
N PRO A 81 -9.34 -19.60 -13.23
CA PRO A 81 -10.16 -18.73 -12.42
C PRO A 81 -9.49 -18.57 -11.04
N PRO A 82 -9.50 -17.34 -10.47
CA PRO A 82 -8.89 -17.12 -9.17
C PRO A 82 -9.52 -18.08 -8.14
N PRO A 83 -8.72 -18.63 -7.21
CA PRO A 83 -9.25 -19.51 -6.19
C PRO A 83 -10.40 -18.82 -5.45
N LYS A 84 -11.44 -19.59 -5.07
CA LYS A 84 -12.54 -19.06 -4.27
C LYS A 84 -11.96 -18.42 -3.02
N LYS A 85 -12.42 -17.20 -2.71
CA LYS A 85 -11.96 -16.47 -1.52
C LYS A 85 -12.21 -17.34 -0.28
N PRO A 86 -11.27 -17.42 0.66
CA PRO A 86 -11.49 -18.16 1.89
C PRO A 86 -12.72 -17.59 2.61
N GLU A 87 -13.51 -18.47 3.21
CA GLU A 87 -14.59 -18.05 4.08
C GLU A 87 -14.02 -17.23 5.25
N PRO A 88 -14.72 -16.18 5.70
CA PRO A 88 -14.25 -15.35 6.80
C PRO A 88 -14.07 -16.21 8.07
N SER A 89 -13.01 -15.94 8.83
CA SER A 89 -12.78 -16.67 10.08
C SER A 89 -13.93 -16.41 11.07
N PRO A 90 -14.30 -17.41 11.91
CA PRO A 90 -15.36 -17.25 12.90
C PRO A 90 -15.04 -16.14 13.92
N GLU A 91 -13.76 -15.92 14.22
CA GLU A 91 -13.30 -14.83 15.07
C GLU A 91 -13.60 -13.45 14.47
N TYR A 92 -13.43 -13.30 13.16
CA TYR A 92 -13.75 -12.05 12.46
C TYR A 92 -15.26 -11.79 12.46
N LEU A 93 -16.08 -12.83 12.28
CA LEU A 93 -17.54 -12.68 12.36
C LEU A 93 -17.97 -12.31 13.77
N ALA A 94 -17.37 -12.91 14.81
CA ALA A 94 -17.63 -12.58 16.20
C ALA A 94 -17.24 -11.13 16.53
N SER A 95 -16.09 -10.66 16.07
CA SER A 95 -15.66 -9.27 16.28
C SER A 95 -16.54 -8.28 15.52
N LYS A 96 -16.90 -8.59 14.27
CA LYS A 96 -17.83 -7.78 13.47
C LYS A 96 -19.21 -7.68 14.14
N ALA A 97 -19.77 -8.80 14.58
CA ALA A 97 -21.06 -8.82 15.27
C ALA A 97 -21.02 -8.01 16.56
N ARG A 98 -19.90 -8.10 17.32
CA ARG A 98 -19.69 -7.29 18.53
C ARG A 98 -19.67 -5.79 18.23
N LEU A 99 -18.98 -5.37 17.16
CA LEU A 99 -18.91 -3.95 16.77
C LEU A 99 -20.27 -3.42 16.32
N LEU A 100 -21.01 -4.18 15.50
CA LEU A 100 -22.35 -3.80 15.08
C LEU A 100 -23.31 -3.68 16.26
N ALA A 101 -23.28 -4.64 17.19
CA ALA A 101 -24.11 -4.58 18.40
C ALA A 101 -23.77 -3.36 19.28
N ALA A 102 -22.49 -2.97 19.35
CA ALA A 102 -22.08 -1.77 20.09
C ALA A 102 -22.59 -0.48 19.43
N GLU A 103 -22.52 -0.41 18.10
CA GLU A 103 -23.05 0.72 17.33
C GLU A 103 -24.57 0.83 17.45
N GLU A 104 -25.30 -0.28 17.30
CA GLU A 104 -26.76 -0.34 17.48
C GLU A 104 -27.18 0.09 18.89
N LYS A 105 -26.45 -0.37 19.92
CA LYS A 105 -26.69 0.06 21.31
C LYS A 105 -26.49 1.56 21.49
N ALA A 106 -25.41 2.12 20.93
CA ALA A 106 -25.15 3.55 20.99
C ALA A 106 -26.23 4.35 20.25
N ALA A 107 -26.67 3.88 19.08
CA ALA A 107 -27.77 4.49 18.33
C ALA A 107 -29.08 4.47 19.12
N TYR A 108 -29.42 3.34 19.74
CA TYR A 108 -30.61 3.23 20.60
C TYR A 108 -30.54 4.18 21.80
N GLN A 109 -29.36 4.29 22.43
CA GLN A 109 -29.17 5.19 23.56
C GLN A 109 -29.31 6.68 23.18
N ARG A 110 -28.95 7.06 21.94
CA ARG A 110 -29.20 8.41 21.41
C ARG A 110 -30.69 8.70 21.21
N LEU A 111 -31.48 7.69 20.82
CA LEU A 111 -32.94 7.85 20.69
C LEU A 111 -33.60 8.03 22.06
N LEU A 112 -33.13 7.30 23.07
CA LEU A 112 -33.63 7.45 24.44
C LEU A 112 -33.20 8.78 25.08
N ASN A 113 -31.95 9.18 24.86
CA ASN A 113 -31.35 10.37 25.44
C ASN A 113 -30.68 11.19 24.32
N PRO A 114 -31.33 12.27 23.82
CA PRO A 114 -30.80 13.05 22.70
C PRO A 114 -29.48 13.79 23.05
N SER A 115 -29.17 13.95 24.33
CA SER A 115 -27.90 14.49 24.83
C SER A 115 -26.84 13.42 25.11
N PHE A 116 -27.08 12.15 24.73
CA PHE A 116 -26.11 11.08 24.91
C PHE A 116 -24.92 11.24 23.96
N ILE A 117 -23.75 11.50 24.55
CA ILE A 117 -22.48 11.49 23.85
C ILE A 117 -21.83 10.12 24.11
N PRO A 118 -21.55 9.32 23.05
CA PRO A 118 -20.85 8.05 23.21
C PRO A 118 -19.48 8.29 23.87
N ASN A 119 -19.06 7.37 24.74
CA ASN A 119 -17.76 7.46 25.39
C ASN A 119 -16.65 7.36 24.31
N PRO A 120 -15.74 8.35 24.18
CA PRO A 120 -14.68 8.33 23.16
C PRO A 120 -13.71 7.15 23.31
N ASN A 121 -13.69 6.50 24.49
CA ASN A 121 -12.91 5.29 24.73
C ASN A 121 -13.46 4.02 24.03
N ASP A 122 -14.73 4.04 23.58
CA ASP A 122 -15.32 2.95 22.79
C ASP A 122 -15.10 3.13 21.28
N ALA A 123 -14.61 4.30 20.86
CA ALA A 123 -14.16 4.52 19.49
C ALA A 123 -12.85 3.75 19.28
N ASP A 124 -12.78 3.05 18.16
CA ASP A 124 -11.67 2.17 17.79
C ASP A 124 -10.31 2.87 18.03
N ARG A 125 -9.45 2.26 18.88
CA ARG A 125 -8.15 2.82 19.29
C ARG A 125 -7.23 3.09 18.09
N HIS A 126 -7.53 2.51 16.93
CA HIS A 126 -6.84 2.72 15.66
C HIS A 126 -7.37 3.90 14.83
N THR A 127 -8.55 4.44 15.17
CA THR A 127 -9.12 5.66 14.56
C THR A 127 -8.93 6.90 15.43
N ALA A 128 -8.76 6.74 16.74
CA ALA A 128 -8.46 7.84 17.66
C ALA A 128 -7.07 8.47 17.46
N THR A 129 -6.13 7.75 16.82
CA THR A 129 -4.76 8.26 16.62
C THR A 129 -4.65 9.39 15.58
N SER A 130 -5.70 9.69 14.81
CA SER A 130 -5.62 10.75 13.79
C SER A 130 -6.22 12.09 14.21
N ASN A 131 -7.16 12.13 15.17
CA ASN A 131 -8.07 13.27 15.25
C ASN A 131 -8.16 14.02 16.59
N GLU A 132 -7.69 13.51 17.72
CA GLU A 132 -7.88 14.22 19.00
C GLU A 132 -6.77 13.92 20.02
N SER A 133 -5.68 14.73 19.99
CA SER A 133 -4.78 14.99 21.14
C SER A 133 -3.43 15.67 20.81
N ILE A 134 -3.19 16.20 19.59
CA ILE A 134 -1.93 16.95 19.33
C ILE A 134 -1.79 18.18 20.28
N THR A 135 -2.88 18.64 20.88
CA THR A 135 -2.85 19.76 21.83
C THR A 135 -2.49 19.36 23.27
N GLU A 136 -2.53 18.08 23.65
CA GLU A 136 -2.25 17.65 25.03
C GLU A 136 -1.05 16.68 25.18
N ASP A 137 -0.53 16.09 24.10
CA ASP A 137 0.74 15.35 24.12
C ASP A 137 1.96 16.30 23.99
N THR A 138 1.96 17.39 24.76
CA THR A 138 2.99 18.46 24.72
C THR A 138 4.38 17.97 25.15
N LEU A 139 4.51 16.75 25.67
CA LEU A 139 5.77 16.04 25.75
C LEU A 139 5.49 14.56 25.45
N THR A 140 5.41 14.18 24.17
CA THR A 140 5.42 12.76 23.82
C THR A 140 6.67 12.17 24.48
N PRO A 141 6.55 11.22 25.41
CA PRO A 141 7.72 10.72 26.15
C PRO A 141 8.77 10.13 25.21
N SER A 142 8.33 9.67 24.02
CA SER A 142 9.22 9.25 22.94
C SER A 142 10.10 10.36 22.36
N LEU A 143 9.60 11.60 22.26
CA LEU A 143 10.38 12.74 21.77
C LEU A 143 11.44 13.16 22.77
N VAL A 144 11.05 13.28 24.05
CA VAL A 144 11.99 13.59 25.13
C VAL A 144 13.07 12.51 25.21
N PHE A 145 12.68 11.24 25.06
CA PHE A 145 13.61 10.12 25.04
C PHE A 145 14.54 10.12 23.82
N ASN A 146 14.05 10.50 22.64
CA ASN A 146 14.87 10.63 21.43
C ASN A 146 15.94 11.72 21.59
N ILE A 147 15.54 12.91 22.05
CA ILE A 147 16.45 14.03 22.35
C ILE A 147 17.43 13.67 23.48
N PHE A 148 16.96 12.93 24.48
CA PHE A 148 17.82 12.49 25.59
C PHE A 148 18.91 11.50 25.12
N ILE A 149 18.54 10.52 24.28
CA ILE A 149 19.50 9.56 23.73
C ILE A 149 20.51 10.26 22.82
N SER A 150 20.07 11.16 21.94
CA SER A 150 20.99 11.89 21.05
C SER A 150 22.00 12.70 21.86
N VAL A 151 21.56 13.45 22.86
CA VAL A 151 22.42 14.25 23.75
C VAL A 151 23.41 13.37 24.53
N LEU A 152 22.97 12.23 25.07
CA LEU A 152 23.86 11.31 25.79
C LEU A 152 24.91 10.69 24.87
N VAL A 153 24.50 10.20 23.69
CA VAL A 153 25.41 9.57 22.73
C VAL A 153 26.39 10.59 22.17
N THR A 154 25.93 11.79 21.79
CA THR A 154 26.80 12.87 21.32
C THR A 154 27.76 13.34 22.42
N GLY A 155 27.29 13.52 23.65
CA GLY A 155 28.14 13.93 24.78
C GLY A 155 29.21 12.89 25.10
N PHE A 156 28.84 11.61 25.19
CA PHE A 156 29.79 10.53 25.46
C PHE A 156 30.75 10.30 24.29
N SER A 157 30.26 10.35 23.04
CA SER A 157 31.07 10.19 21.83
C SER A 157 32.11 11.30 21.68
N THR A 158 31.71 12.56 21.88
CA THR A 158 32.63 13.70 21.80
C THR A 158 33.65 13.69 22.94
N TYR A 159 33.25 13.35 24.16
CA TYR A 159 34.18 13.19 25.28
C TYR A 159 35.18 12.05 25.03
N TRP A 160 34.71 10.88 24.56
CA TRP A 160 35.57 9.75 24.22
C TRP A 160 36.52 10.09 23.05
N ALA A 161 36.04 10.83 22.06
CA ALA A 161 36.88 11.30 20.96
C ALA A 161 37.97 12.28 21.44
N LEU A 162 37.64 13.22 22.33
CA LEU A 162 38.60 14.19 22.89
C LEU A 162 39.61 13.56 23.88
N THR A 163 39.30 12.36 24.39
CA THR A 163 40.23 11.59 25.24
C THR A 163 41.12 10.67 24.42
N LYS A 164 40.66 10.15 23.28
CA LYS A 164 41.45 9.26 22.41
C LYS A 164 42.22 9.98 21.31
N PHE A 165 41.77 11.14 20.85
CA PHE A 165 42.41 11.91 19.78
C PHE A 165 42.97 13.24 20.32
N THR A 166 44.23 13.51 19.97
CA THR A 166 44.89 14.79 20.28
C THR A 166 44.15 15.93 19.56
N MET A 167 43.76 16.96 20.32
CA MET A 167 43.04 18.11 19.78
C MET A 167 43.88 18.80 18.68
N PRO A 168 43.34 19.01 17.46
CA PRO A 168 44.09 19.69 16.41
C PRO A 168 44.45 21.11 16.84
N ASN A 169 45.65 21.58 16.46
CA ASN A 169 46.23 22.86 16.89
C ASN A 169 45.31 24.08 16.71
N ILE A 170 44.35 24.02 15.78
CA ILE A 170 43.37 25.07 15.51
C ILE A 170 42.38 25.22 16.69
N LEU A 171 41.85 24.10 17.20
CA LEU A 171 40.96 24.10 18.37
C LEU A 171 41.71 24.52 19.63
N ALA A 172 42.96 24.07 19.80
CA ALA A 172 43.80 24.47 20.92
C ALA A 172 44.06 26.00 20.94
N ARG A 173 44.27 26.63 19.78
CA ARG A 173 44.47 28.09 19.66
C ARG A 173 43.20 28.90 19.95
N ILE A 174 42.04 28.41 19.54
CA ILE A 174 40.75 29.07 19.80
C ILE A 174 40.37 28.95 21.29
N PHE A 175 40.65 27.82 21.93
CA PHE A 175 40.35 27.62 23.35
C PHE A 175 41.37 28.29 24.28
N SER A 176 42.65 28.35 23.90
CA SER A 176 43.68 29.06 24.67
C SER A 176 43.57 30.58 24.60
N SER A 177 42.97 31.15 23.55
CA SER A 177 42.65 32.59 23.50
C SER A 177 41.41 32.95 24.32
N ALA A 178 40.46 32.01 24.49
CA ALA A 178 39.26 32.22 25.28
C ALA A 178 39.45 31.93 26.78
N THR A 179 40.42 31.08 27.14
CA THR A 179 40.72 30.71 28.54
C THR A 179 42.22 30.86 28.82
N GLY A 180 42.67 32.04 29.26
CA GLY A 180 43.95 32.23 29.95
C GLY A 180 43.70 32.53 31.45
N PRO A 181 44.57 32.12 32.40
CA PRO A 181 46.03 32.08 32.29
C PRO A 181 46.71 30.70 32.54
N ARG A 182 48.00 30.67 32.18
CA ARG A 182 49.02 29.62 32.43
C ARG A 182 48.89 29.01 33.83
N LEU A 183 48.83 27.68 33.92
CA LEU A 183 49.03 26.95 35.17
C LEU A 183 50.12 25.90 34.96
N ASP A 184 51.11 25.99 35.85
CA ASP A 184 52.41 25.37 35.74
C ASP A 184 52.39 23.85 35.75
N ILE A 185 53.30 23.32 34.93
CA ILE A 185 53.71 21.93 34.80
C ILE A 185 54.41 21.52 36.10
N LEU A 186 53.78 20.71 36.96
CA LEU A 186 54.45 19.77 37.88
C LEU A 186 53.42 18.78 38.44
N SER A 187 53.15 17.68 37.75
CA SER A 187 52.70 16.41 38.35
C SER A 187 52.67 15.33 37.28
N GLU A 188 53.53 14.35 37.51
CA GLU A 188 53.83 13.20 36.69
C GLU A 188 52.79 12.10 36.97
N GLU A 189 51.75 12.01 36.15
CA GLU A 189 51.11 10.73 35.79
C GLU A 189 50.18 10.90 34.56
N GLN A 190 50.63 10.33 33.44
CA GLN A 190 49.81 9.81 32.35
C GLN A 190 48.76 10.75 31.71
N ALA A 191 49.20 11.89 31.16
CA ALA A 191 48.36 12.77 30.36
C ALA A 191 48.91 12.99 28.94
N THR A 192 48.35 12.29 27.96
CA THR A 192 48.46 12.63 26.54
C THR A 192 47.71 13.94 26.26
N GLY A 193 48.46 15.02 26.04
CA GLY A 193 48.08 16.16 25.19
C GLY A 193 47.02 17.16 25.70
N GLY A 194 47.48 18.20 26.41
CA GLY A 194 47.17 19.61 26.12
C GLY A 194 45.85 20.26 26.58
N ALA A 195 44.82 19.52 27.00
CA ALA A 195 43.59 20.14 27.52
C ALA A 195 43.17 19.48 28.85
N SER A 196 42.82 20.30 29.84
CA SER A 196 42.37 19.82 31.15
C SER A 196 41.10 18.97 31.00
N ALA A 197 40.91 18.00 31.90
CA ALA A 197 39.71 17.17 31.90
C ALA A 197 38.42 18.02 31.89
N ALA A 198 38.44 19.17 32.57
CA ALA A 198 37.34 20.14 32.59
C ALA A 198 37.04 20.73 31.20
N VAL A 199 38.06 21.05 30.39
CA VAL A 199 37.87 21.57 29.02
C VAL A 199 37.23 20.52 28.12
N LYS A 200 37.63 19.25 28.26
CA LYS A 200 37.04 18.15 27.48
C LYS A 200 35.56 17.96 27.80
N VAL A 201 35.20 18.02 29.09
CA VAL A 201 33.80 17.95 29.56
C VAL A 201 32.98 19.15 29.08
N LEU A 202 33.53 20.36 29.16
CA LEU A 202 32.87 21.58 28.68
C LEU A 202 32.58 21.50 27.18
N LEU A 203 33.57 21.07 26.39
CA LEU A 203 33.42 20.95 24.94
C LEU A 203 32.40 19.88 24.55
N SER A 204 32.38 18.74 25.24
CA SER A 204 31.35 17.70 24.99
C SER A 204 29.95 18.16 25.39
N LEU A 205 29.81 18.93 26.47
CA LEU A 205 28.52 19.46 26.92
C LEU A 205 27.99 20.50 25.92
N PHE A 206 28.87 21.37 25.41
CA PHE A 206 28.51 22.36 24.40
C PHE A 206 28.07 21.70 23.07
N ALA A 207 28.79 20.66 22.63
CA ALA A 207 28.42 19.89 21.45
C ALA A 207 27.03 19.23 21.62
N ALA A 208 26.79 18.61 22.77
CA ALA A 208 25.51 17.97 23.06
C ALA A 208 24.35 18.99 23.15
N LEU A 209 24.58 20.15 23.76
CA LEU A 209 23.59 21.24 23.85
C LEU A 209 23.23 21.80 22.47
N THR A 210 24.20 21.91 21.57
CA THR A 210 23.94 22.38 20.19
C THR A 210 23.03 21.42 19.43
N VAL A 211 23.24 20.10 19.60
CA VAL A 211 22.39 19.06 19.00
C VAL A 211 20.96 19.11 19.57
N ALA A 212 20.82 19.26 20.90
CA ALA A 212 19.51 19.39 21.54
C ALA A 212 18.68 20.56 20.99
N VAL A 213 19.33 21.72 20.78
CA VAL A 213 18.68 22.90 20.19
C VAL A 213 18.27 22.64 18.73
N ALA A 214 19.11 21.96 17.95
CA ALA A 214 18.79 21.64 16.56
C ALA A 214 17.58 20.68 16.44
N GLU A 215 17.53 19.65 17.28
CA GLU A 215 16.43 18.67 17.26
C GLU A 215 15.11 19.27 17.74
N SER A 216 15.13 20.08 18.80
CA SER A 216 13.93 20.80 19.27
C SER A 216 13.39 21.76 18.20
N PHE A 217 14.26 22.46 17.48
CA PHE A 217 13.86 23.33 16.38
C PHE A 217 13.20 22.55 15.23
N LEU A 218 13.74 21.37 14.88
CA LEU A 218 13.15 20.51 13.84
C LEU A 218 11.73 20.09 14.19
N TYR A 219 11.47 19.76 15.45
CA TYR A 219 10.13 19.41 15.93
C TYR A 219 9.17 20.59 15.85
N VAL A 220 9.56 21.76 16.34
CA VAL A 220 8.71 22.97 16.27
C VAL A 220 8.38 23.31 14.81
N ALA A 221 9.37 23.20 13.90
CA ALA A 221 9.16 23.40 12.48
C ALA A 221 8.21 22.35 11.87
N TYR A 222 8.27 21.10 12.33
CA TYR A 222 7.38 20.02 11.91
C TYR A 222 5.93 20.24 12.36
N VAL A 223 5.72 20.57 13.64
CA VAL A 223 4.38 20.89 14.17
C VAL A 223 3.77 22.05 13.39
N GLY A 224 4.53 23.11 13.13
CA GLY A 224 4.07 24.24 12.33
C GLY A 224 3.68 23.86 10.89
N LYS A 225 4.33 22.86 10.28
CA LYS A 225 3.94 22.35 8.95
C LYS A 225 2.63 21.55 9.01
N ILE A 226 2.45 20.69 10.02
CA ILE A 226 1.21 19.91 10.19
C ILE A 226 0.03 20.84 10.44
N GLU A 227 0.18 21.85 11.30
CA GLU A 227 -0.89 22.81 11.58
C GLU A 227 -1.33 23.55 10.32
N ARG A 228 -0.37 23.97 9.48
CA ARG A 228 -0.67 24.61 8.19
C ARG A 228 -1.43 23.67 7.26
N ALA A 229 -1.00 22.40 7.16
CA ALA A 229 -1.69 21.39 6.35
C ALA A 229 -3.11 21.12 6.86
N ARG A 230 -3.31 21.05 8.19
CA ARG A 230 -4.64 20.86 8.79
C ARG A 230 -5.57 22.04 8.54
N VAL A 231 -5.06 23.28 8.59
CA VAL A 231 -5.85 24.47 8.27
C VAL A 231 -6.28 24.44 6.79
N GLU A 232 -5.42 23.94 5.91
CA GLU A 232 -5.73 23.77 4.49
C GLU A 232 -6.76 22.66 4.24
N GLU A 233 -6.62 21.51 4.89
CA GLU A 233 -7.59 20.40 4.81
C GLU A 233 -8.96 20.79 5.37
N ARG A 234 -9.02 21.54 6.48
CA ARG A 234 -10.29 22.02 7.07
C ARG A 234 -11.06 22.96 6.13
N LYS A 235 -10.38 23.64 5.20
CA LYS A 235 -11.04 24.46 4.17
C LYS A 235 -11.78 23.60 3.14
N PHE A 236 -11.33 22.38 2.90
CA PHE A 236 -11.98 21.42 2.01
C PHE A 236 -12.95 20.51 2.78
N LYS A 237 -14.19 21.00 3.02
CA LYS A 237 -15.26 20.15 3.55
C LYS A 237 -15.87 19.31 2.43
N GLU A 238 -15.65 18.00 2.46
CA GLU A 238 -16.29 17.03 1.55
C GLU A 238 -17.81 17.05 1.77
N ARG A 239 -18.58 17.50 0.78
CA ARG A 239 -20.04 17.52 0.82
C ARG A 239 -20.56 16.19 0.27
N LYS A 240 -20.78 15.21 1.16
CA LYS A 240 -21.39 13.93 0.79
C LYS A 240 -22.89 14.13 0.58
N THR A 241 -23.32 14.12 -0.67
CA THR A 241 -24.75 14.01 -1.02
C THR A 241 -25.18 12.57 -0.80
N VAL A 242 -26.09 12.36 0.14
CA VAL A 242 -26.75 11.08 0.36
C VAL A 242 -27.68 10.83 -0.82
N VAL A 243 -27.33 9.85 -1.67
CA VAL A 243 -28.28 9.32 -2.66
C VAL A 243 -29.25 8.43 -1.88
N GLY A 244 -30.54 8.71 -2.07
CA GLY A 244 -31.63 8.18 -1.26
C GLY A 244 -31.69 6.65 -1.21
N GLU A 245 -32.27 6.20 -0.10
CA GLU A 245 -32.62 4.81 0.21
C GLU A 245 -33.56 4.23 -0.85
N VAL A 246 -33.16 3.12 -1.47
CA VAL A 246 -34.01 2.35 -2.38
C VAL A 246 -34.99 1.56 -1.52
N GLN A 247 -36.25 2.00 -1.52
CA GLN A 247 -37.37 1.25 -0.97
C GLN A 247 -37.64 0.02 -1.84
N ASP A 248 -37.59 -1.15 -1.21
CA ASP A 248 -37.90 -2.43 -1.82
C ASP A 248 -39.43 -2.65 -1.79
N GLY A 249 -40.03 -2.94 -2.94
CA GLY A 249 -41.39 -3.48 -3.06
C GLY A 249 -42.37 -2.69 -3.93
N GLY A 250 -42.60 -3.15 -5.16
CA GLY A 250 -43.78 -2.73 -5.95
C GLY A 250 -43.64 -2.91 -7.46
N GLN A 251 -44.03 -4.08 -7.95
CA GLN A 251 -44.07 -4.54 -9.35
C GLN A 251 -44.78 -3.56 -10.31
N VAL A 252 -44.08 -3.06 -11.34
CA VAL A 252 -44.66 -2.59 -12.61
C VAL A 252 -43.66 -2.84 -13.76
N GLU A 253 -44.12 -3.53 -14.79
CA GLU A 253 -43.44 -3.66 -16.09
C GLU A 253 -43.26 -2.28 -16.75
N ASN A 254 -42.01 -1.91 -17.05
CA ASN A 254 -41.69 -1.28 -18.33
C ASN A 254 -40.18 -1.36 -18.61
N THR A 255 -39.89 -1.67 -19.86
CA THR A 255 -38.55 -1.77 -20.44
C THR A 255 -37.93 -0.39 -20.55
N GLU A 256 -37.02 -0.05 -19.65
CA GLU A 256 -35.96 0.91 -19.92
C GLU A 256 -34.64 0.35 -19.39
N GLU A 257 -33.70 0.21 -20.30
CA GLU A 257 -32.33 -0.22 -20.10
C GLU A 257 -31.61 0.86 -19.28
N TYR A 258 -31.56 0.68 -17.96
CA TYR A 258 -30.70 1.47 -17.10
C TYR A 258 -29.27 0.96 -17.28
N GLU A 259 -28.44 1.70 -18.01
CA GLU A 259 -26.99 1.57 -17.92
C GLU A 259 -26.58 1.73 -16.45
N GLU A 260 -26.23 0.62 -15.82
CA GLU A 260 -25.49 0.60 -14.58
C GLU A 260 -24.14 1.28 -14.86
N VAL A 261 -24.06 2.59 -14.66
CA VAL A 261 -22.79 3.31 -14.72
C VAL A 261 -22.02 2.90 -13.47
N GLU A 262 -21.32 1.77 -13.59
CA GLU A 262 -20.38 1.24 -12.61
C GLU A 262 -19.42 2.39 -12.25
N ILE A 263 -19.60 2.98 -11.07
CA ILE A 263 -18.77 4.07 -10.57
C ILE A 263 -17.36 3.50 -10.40
N TRP A 264 -16.56 3.63 -11.46
CA TRP A 264 -15.20 3.14 -11.53
C TRP A 264 -14.34 3.89 -10.52
N GLY A 265 -14.13 3.30 -9.35
CA GLY A 265 -13.20 3.89 -8.38
C GLY A 265 -13.26 3.39 -6.95
N LYS A 266 -14.39 2.89 -6.45
CA LYS A 266 -14.46 2.41 -5.05
C LYS A 266 -14.37 0.89 -5.00
N GLY A 267 -13.25 0.38 -4.49
CA GLY A 267 -13.19 -1.02 -4.07
C GLY A 267 -14.19 -1.28 -2.95
N VAL A 268 -14.55 -2.55 -2.73
CA VAL A 268 -15.52 -3.01 -1.70
C VAL A 268 -15.17 -2.52 -0.27
N ASN A 269 -13.93 -2.10 -0.03
CA ASN A 269 -13.45 -1.51 1.23
C ASN A 269 -13.22 0.02 1.15
N GLY A 270 -13.84 0.73 0.21
CA GLY A 270 -13.81 2.19 0.13
C GLY A 270 -12.51 2.84 -0.36
N GLY A 271 -11.49 2.06 -0.75
CA GLY A 271 -10.23 2.59 -1.27
C GLY A 271 -10.32 3.02 -2.74
N VAL A 272 -9.95 4.27 -3.03
CA VAL A 272 -9.81 4.79 -4.41
C VAL A 272 -8.54 4.27 -5.05
N ARG A 273 -8.64 3.57 -6.19
CA ARG A 273 -7.45 3.06 -6.92
C ARG A 273 -6.64 4.23 -7.49
N ARG A 274 -5.34 4.32 -7.18
CA ARG A 274 -4.42 5.40 -7.60
C ARG A 274 -4.52 5.81 -9.08
N ARG A 275 -4.77 4.86 -9.99
CA ARG A 275 -4.89 5.13 -11.45
C ARG A 275 -6.12 5.97 -11.82
N VAL A 276 -7.15 5.97 -10.99
CA VAL A 276 -8.38 6.77 -11.21
C VAL A 276 -8.14 8.22 -10.78
N ARG A 277 -7.36 8.44 -9.72
CA ARG A 277 -6.96 9.77 -9.26
C ARG A 277 -6.15 10.51 -10.32
N GLU A 278 -5.19 9.83 -10.95
CA GLU A 278 -4.37 10.41 -12.03
C GLU A 278 -5.17 10.77 -13.30
N LYS A 279 -6.31 10.11 -13.55
CA LYS A 279 -7.19 10.48 -14.67
C LYS A 279 -8.04 11.71 -14.34
N TYR A 280 -8.61 11.78 -13.14
CA TYR A 280 -9.37 12.95 -12.69
C TYR A 280 -8.51 14.21 -12.60
N ASP A 281 -7.27 14.09 -12.13
CA ASP A 281 -6.35 15.23 -12.04
C ASP A 281 -5.99 15.76 -13.45
N LYS A 282 -5.82 14.88 -14.45
CA LYS A 282 -5.57 15.27 -15.85
C LYS A 282 -6.76 15.90 -16.55
N GLU A 283 -7.98 15.42 -16.29
CA GLU A 283 -9.21 16.01 -16.87
C GLU A 283 -9.48 17.40 -16.30
N LYS A 284 -9.09 17.65 -15.05
CA LYS A 284 -9.24 18.95 -14.38
C LYS A 284 -8.23 20.01 -14.84
N GLU A 285 -7.08 19.60 -15.35
CA GLU A 285 -6.07 20.51 -15.95
C GLU A 285 -6.42 20.95 -17.37
N GLN A 286 -7.38 20.28 -18.03
CA GLN A 286 -7.82 20.58 -19.40
C GLN A 286 -9.11 21.41 -19.49
N SER A 287 -9.74 21.74 -18.35
CA SER A 287 -10.92 22.62 -18.27
C SER A 287 -10.55 24.00 -17.73
#